data_AF-A0A353YDZ1-F1
#
_entry.id   AF-A0A353YDZ1-F1
#
_cell.length_a   1.000
_cell.length_b   1.000
_cell.length_c   1.000
_cell.angle_alpha   90.00
_cell.angle_beta   90.00
_cell.angle_gamma   90.00
#
_symmetry.space_group_name_H-M   'P 1'
#
loop_
_entity.id
_entity.type
_entity.pdbx_description
1 polymer ?
#
loop_
_entity_poly.entity_id
_entity_poly.type
_entity_poly.pdbx_seq_one_letter_code
_entity_poly.pdbx_strand_id
1 'polypeptide(L)'
;MHKIYASVPHDLLLCTIRGILRGSNTRFAAVQQFNYSRGYAVRWRPQLSVAALIVAAGRGARAVGETGCPKQYCRIGGVPMITRSIGVFAAHPSVRDILVVIHPDDAALYEAASGQFAGRLRKAVPGGATRQDSVRAGLEALAAAAPACVLIHDAARPFVDAPLITRVIQSLEAHAGALPCLPVTDTLKRGSQGRVTGTVDRDQLWRAQTPQGFRYEAILAA
;
A
#
# COMPACT_ATOMS: atom_id res chain seq x y z
N MET A 1 -22.88 14.31 17.78
CA MET A 1 -23.05 13.92 16.35
C MET A 1 -21.67 13.73 15.73
N HIS A 2 -21.54 12.74 14.82
CA HIS A 2 -20.35 12.35 14.04
C HIS A 2 -19.25 11.52 14.74
N LYS A 3 -19.59 10.25 15.02
CA LYS A 3 -18.61 9.15 14.96
C LYS A 3 -18.50 8.71 13.49
N ILE A 4 -17.41 9.07 12.83
CA ILE A 4 -16.93 8.37 11.62
C ILE A 4 -15.52 7.87 11.94
N TYR A 5 -15.45 6.79 12.70
CA TYR A 5 -14.30 5.90 12.66
C TYR A 5 -14.63 4.89 11.57
N ALA A 6 -14.07 5.07 10.38
CA ALA A 6 -14.15 4.06 9.34
C ALA A 6 -13.28 2.88 9.81
N SER A 7 -13.92 1.90 10.45
CA SER A 7 -13.38 0.55 10.55
C SER A 7 -13.16 0.02 9.13
N VAL A 8 -12.10 -0.76 8.93
CA VAL A 8 -11.87 -1.46 7.66
C VAL A 8 -13.09 -2.36 7.40
N PRO A 9 -13.79 -2.22 6.26
CA PRO A 9 -14.96 -3.03 5.98
C PRO A 9 -14.63 -4.53 6.01
N HIS A 10 -15.53 -5.34 6.58
CA HIS A 10 -15.41 -6.80 6.57
C HIS A 10 -15.43 -7.41 5.15
N ASP A 11 -15.80 -6.61 4.13
CA ASP A 11 -15.91 -7.00 2.72
C ASP A 11 -14.59 -6.82 1.93
N LEU A 12 -13.49 -6.48 2.60
CA LEU A 12 -12.20 -6.33 1.94
C LEU A 12 -11.66 -7.70 1.50
N LEU A 13 -11.81 -7.99 0.21
CA LEU A 13 -11.26 -9.20 -0.38
C LEU A 13 -9.74 -9.09 -0.53
N LEU A 14 -9.07 -10.24 -0.43
CA LEU A 14 -7.65 -10.35 -0.72
C LEU A 14 -7.47 -11.01 -2.09
N CYS A 15 -6.98 -10.24 -3.06
CA CYS A 15 -6.62 -10.73 -4.38
C CYS A 15 -5.19 -11.27 -4.37
N THR A 16 -4.93 -12.40 -5.03
CA THR A 16 -3.58 -12.99 -5.12
C THR A 16 -3.03 -12.88 -6.54
N ILE A 17 -1.71 -13.02 -6.68
CA ILE A 17 -0.99 -12.91 -7.95
C ILE A 17 -0.15 -14.18 -8.12
N ARG A 18 -0.41 -14.93 -9.19
CA ARG A 18 0.34 -16.17 -9.50
C ARG A 18 1.73 -15.92 -10.08
N GLY A 19 1.97 -14.76 -10.68
CA GLY A 19 3.28 -14.37 -11.21
C GLY A 19 3.36 -12.87 -11.53
N ILE A 20 4.54 -12.29 -11.42
CA ILE A 20 4.82 -10.89 -11.78
C ILE A 20 5.45 -10.91 -13.18
N LEU A 21 4.73 -10.42 -14.19
CA LEU A 21 5.21 -10.36 -15.57
C LEU A 21 5.90 -9.01 -15.83
N ARG A 22 6.92 -8.99 -16.69
CA ARG A 22 7.60 -7.75 -17.13
C ARG A 22 6.64 -6.89 -17.97
N GLY A 23 6.51 -5.61 -17.64
CA GLY A 23 5.65 -4.64 -18.33
C GLY A 23 4.35 -4.30 -17.59
N SER A 24 3.72 -3.18 -17.98
CA SER A 24 2.61 -2.51 -17.26
C SER A 24 1.32 -3.32 -17.01
N ASN A 25 1.24 -4.55 -17.51
CA ASN A 25 0.08 -5.44 -17.36
C ASN A 25 0.45 -6.70 -16.57
N THR A 26 0.62 -6.55 -15.25
CA THR A 26 0.62 -7.67 -14.32
C THR A 26 -0.71 -8.41 -14.45
N ARG A 27 -0.71 -9.67 -14.90
CA ARG A 27 -1.92 -10.50 -14.93
C ARG A 27 -2.23 -10.97 -13.50
N PHE A 28 -3.16 -10.29 -12.84
CA PHE A 28 -3.72 -10.72 -11.55
C PHE A 28 -4.50 -12.02 -11.79
N ALA A 29 -4.10 -13.11 -11.13
CA ALA A 29 -4.71 -14.42 -11.33
C ALA A 29 -5.44 -14.84 -10.05
N ALA A 30 -6.74 -15.12 -10.20
CA ALA A 30 -7.67 -15.62 -9.20
C ALA A 30 -7.88 -14.71 -7.97
N VAL A 31 -9.04 -14.06 -7.93
CA VAL A 31 -9.64 -13.56 -6.69
C VAL A 31 -10.09 -14.80 -5.91
N GLN A 32 -9.35 -15.16 -4.86
CA GLN A 32 -9.78 -16.21 -3.95
C GLN A 32 -10.33 -15.52 -2.70
N GLN A 33 -11.65 -15.51 -2.58
CA GLN A 33 -12.33 -14.95 -1.40
C GLN A 33 -12.03 -15.83 -0.19
N PHE A 34 -11.10 -15.40 0.66
CA PHE A 34 -10.88 -16.04 1.95
C PHE A 34 -11.86 -15.46 2.97
N ASN A 35 -12.92 -16.21 3.27
CA ASN A 35 -13.73 -15.97 4.46
C ASN A 35 -12.89 -16.35 5.69
N TYR A 36 -12.26 -15.36 6.30
CA TYR A 36 -11.41 -15.51 7.50
C TYR A 36 -12.21 -15.79 8.80
N SER A 37 -13.43 -16.33 8.70
CA SER A 37 -14.34 -16.58 9.83
C SER A 37 -13.99 -17.82 10.66
N ARG A 38 -12.94 -18.59 10.31
CA ARG A 38 -12.40 -19.66 11.14
C ARG A 38 -11.01 -19.28 11.62
N GLY A 39 -10.84 -19.21 12.93
CA GLY A 39 -9.56 -19.02 13.61
C GLY A 39 -8.58 -20.10 13.17
N TYR A 40 -7.75 -19.77 12.19
CA TYR A 40 -6.52 -20.50 11.94
C TYR A 40 -5.55 -20.12 13.06
N ALA A 41 -5.31 -21.05 13.98
CA ALA A 41 -4.12 -21.02 14.82
C ALA A 41 -2.92 -21.23 13.89
N VAL A 42 -2.35 -20.13 13.37
CA VAL A 42 -1.24 -20.18 12.42
C VAL A 42 0.03 -20.54 13.20
N ARG A 43 0.60 -21.72 12.90
CA ARG A 43 2.02 -21.99 13.21
C ARG A 43 2.87 -21.05 12.37
N TRP A 44 3.27 -19.94 12.96
CA TRP A 44 4.15 -18.94 12.35
C TRP A 44 5.50 -19.58 11.98
N ARG A 45 5.90 -19.49 10.70
CA ARG A 45 7.29 -19.78 10.29
C ARG A 45 8.15 -18.55 10.59
N PRO A 46 9.20 -18.64 11.42
CA PRO A 46 9.92 -17.47 11.90
C PRO A 46 10.75 -16.65 10.89
N GLN A 47 10.67 -16.93 9.59
CA GLN A 47 11.85 -16.78 8.73
C GLN A 47 11.69 -15.86 7.51
N LEU A 48 10.51 -15.30 7.21
CA LEU A 48 10.41 -14.32 6.13
C LEU A 48 10.71 -12.91 6.66
N SER A 49 11.83 -12.34 6.23
CA SER A 49 12.11 -10.91 6.42
C SER A 49 11.12 -10.09 5.59
N VAL A 50 10.35 -9.22 6.25
CA VAL A 50 9.34 -8.37 5.60
C VAL A 50 9.75 -6.90 5.77
N ALA A 51 9.84 -6.19 4.63
CA ALA A 51 9.98 -4.75 4.61
C ALA A 51 8.64 -4.07 4.27
N ALA A 52 8.39 -2.90 4.85
CA ALA A 52 7.35 -1.99 4.40
C ALA A 52 7.98 -0.86 3.57
N LEU A 53 7.45 -0.64 2.37
CA LEU A 53 7.79 0.46 1.49
C LEU A 53 6.61 1.43 1.43
N ILE A 54 6.73 2.56 2.14
CA ILE A 54 5.68 3.57 2.21
C ILE A 54 5.97 4.67 1.20
N VAL A 55 5.06 4.86 0.23
CA VAL A 55 5.22 5.82 -0.86
C VAL A 55 4.48 7.11 -0.53
N ALA A 56 5.25 8.21 -0.41
CA ALA A 56 4.81 9.52 0.02
C ALA A 56 5.38 10.66 -0.84
N ALA A 57 5.89 10.36 -2.05
CA ALA A 57 6.49 11.35 -2.96
C ALA A 57 5.48 12.08 -3.87
N GLY A 58 4.21 11.66 -3.86
CA GLY A 58 3.18 12.29 -4.68
C GLY A 58 2.84 13.69 -4.18
N ARG A 59 2.79 14.68 -5.09
CA ARG A 59 2.34 16.04 -4.78
C ARG A 59 0.82 16.20 -4.62
N GLY A 60 0.04 15.17 -4.95
CA GLY A 60 -1.40 15.17 -4.68
C GLY A 60 -2.21 16.17 -5.50
N ALA A 61 -1.81 16.47 -6.75
CA ALA A 61 -2.38 17.49 -7.66
C ALA A 61 -3.93 17.58 -7.74
N ARG A 62 -4.66 16.51 -7.35
CA ARG A 62 -6.13 16.45 -7.33
C ARG A 62 -6.79 16.81 -5.99
N ALA A 63 -6.05 16.91 -4.90
CA ALA A 63 -6.54 17.59 -3.69
C ALA A 63 -5.39 18.37 -3.06
N VAL A 64 -4.90 19.32 -3.87
CA VAL A 64 -4.48 20.58 -3.30
C VAL A 64 -5.73 21.12 -2.62
N GLY A 65 -5.86 20.88 -1.31
CA GLY A 65 -6.77 21.69 -0.51
C GLY A 65 -6.29 23.14 -0.56
N GLU A 66 -7.11 24.07 -0.11
CA GLU A 66 -6.80 25.51 -0.06
C GLU A 66 -5.48 25.85 0.66
N THR A 67 -4.90 24.91 1.40
CA THR A 67 -3.67 25.06 2.20
C THR A 67 -2.35 24.74 1.48
N GLY A 68 -2.37 24.16 0.27
CA GLY A 68 -1.15 23.78 -0.45
C GLY A 68 -0.34 22.62 0.17
N CYS A 69 -0.81 22.03 1.27
CA CYS A 69 -0.13 20.94 1.99
C CYS A 69 -0.29 19.60 1.23
N PRO A 70 0.80 18.84 0.98
CA PRO A 70 0.70 17.50 0.39
C PRO A 70 -0.16 16.56 1.25
N LYS A 71 -1.08 15.84 0.62
CA LYS A 71 -2.15 15.08 1.32
C LYS A 71 -1.65 14.15 2.42
N GLN A 72 -0.52 13.49 2.22
CA GLN A 72 0.09 12.58 3.19
C GLN A 72 0.43 13.26 4.53
N TYR A 73 0.65 14.58 4.55
CA TYR A 73 0.91 15.36 5.76
C TYR A 73 -0.34 16.04 6.33
N CYS A 74 -1.44 16.07 5.58
CA CYS A 74 -2.71 16.54 6.10
C CYS A 74 -3.15 15.72 7.31
N ARG A 75 -3.78 16.39 8.28
CA ARG A 75 -4.19 15.79 9.55
C ARG A 75 -5.63 15.28 9.46
N ILE A 76 -5.84 14.06 9.95
CA ILE A 76 -7.17 13.48 10.20
C ILE A 76 -7.27 13.16 11.68
N GLY A 77 -8.21 13.82 12.38
CA GLY A 77 -8.30 13.74 13.84
C GLY A 77 -7.00 14.19 14.51
N GLY A 78 -6.42 15.31 14.06
CA GLY A 78 -5.21 15.91 14.63
C GLY A 78 -3.87 15.26 14.26
N VAL A 79 -3.88 14.07 13.63
CA VAL A 79 -2.67 13.30 13.31
C VAL A 79 -2.44 13.24 11.80
N PRO A 80 -1.21 13.48 11.29
CA PRO A 80 -0.91 13.35 9.87
C PRO A 80 -1.19 11.94 9.33
N MET A 81 -1.66 11.84 8.10
CA MET A 81 -2.01 10.55 7.48
C MET A 81 -0.80 9.61 7.38
N ILE A 82 0.38 10.15 7.05
CA ILE A 82 1.63 9.39 7.00
C ILE A 82 2.03 8.85 8.38
N THR A 83 1.86 9.64 9.44
CA THR A 83 2.15 9.23 10.82
C THR A 83 1.31 8.03 11.22
N ARG A 84 0.01 8.03 10.88
CA ARG A 84 -0.89 6.88 11.11
C ARG A 84 -0.43 5.65 10.31
N SER A 85 -0.13 5.83 9.03
CA SER A 85 0.34 4.74 8.17
C SER A 85 1.61 4.10 8.71
N ILE A 86 2.65 4.91 9.00
CA ILE A 86 3.91 4.42 9.57
C ILE A 86 3.67 3.68 10.89
N GLY A 87 2.86 4.24 11.79
CA GLY A 87 2.63 3.67 13.11
C GLY A 87 2.12 2.23 13.07
N VAL A 88 1.21 1.91 12.15
CA VAL A 88 0.67 0.56 12.02
C VAL A 88 1.73 -0.44 11.54
N PHE A 89 2.57 -0.07 10.57
CA PHE A 89 3.68 -0.93 10.13
C PHE A 89 4.79 -1.04 11.20
N ALA A 90 5.11 0.06 11.89
CA ALA A 90 6.14 0.11 12.93
C ALA A 90 5.81 -0.79 14.12
N ALA A 91 4.53 -0.89 14.47
CA ALA A 91 4.01 -1.75 15.53
C ALA A 91 3.79 -3.21 15.11
N HIS A 92 3.83 -3.54 13.81
CA HIS A 92 3.55 -4.89 13.34
C HIS A 92 4.77 -5.81 13.53
N PRO A 93 4.65 -6.94 14.27
CA PRO A 93 5.80 -7.75 14.70
C PRO A 93 6.56 -8.43 13.55
N SER A 94 5.89 -8.67 12.42
CA SER A 94 6.52 -9.25 11.23
C SER A 94 7.30 -8.25 10.38
N VAL A 95 7.05 -6.95 10.53
CA VAL A 95 7.67 -5.90 9.70
C VAL A 95 8.98 -5.46 10.37
N ARG A 96 10.11 -5.80 9.75
CA ARG A 96 11.44 -5.57 10.34
C ARG A 96 12.07 -4.27 9.84
N ASP A 97 11.92 -4.01 8.55
CA ASP A 97 12.41 -2.80 7.88
C ASP A 97 11.27 -1.92 7.40
N ILE A 98 11.43 -0.60 7.56
CA ILE A 98 10.48 0.37 7.02
C ILE A 98 11.27 1.44 6.29
N LEU A 99 10.97 1.61 5.00
CA LEU A 99 11.54 2.66 4.17
C LEU A 99 10.40 3.54 3.64
N VAL A 100 10.61 4.85 3.72
CA VAL A 100 9.67 5.84 3.22
C VAL A 100 10.29 6.56 2.03
N VAL A 101 9.53 6.63 0.94
CA VAL A 101 9.89 7.41 -0.24
C VAL A 101 9.16 8.74 -0.17
N ILE A 102 9.90 9.84 -0.14
CA ILE A 102 9.35 11.19 0.04
C ILE A 102 9.64 12.06 -1.18
N HIS A 103 8.90 13.16 -1.32
CA HIS A 103 9.29 14.17 -2.29
C HIS A 103 10.57 14.87 -1.80
N PRO A 104 11.53 15.21 -2.67
CA PRO A 104 12.76 15.91 -2.27
C PRO A 104 12.53 17.14 -1.37
N ASP A 105 11.53 17.96 -1.71
CA ASP A 105 11.21 19.18 -0.95
C ASP A 105 10.45 18.94 0.37
N ASP A 106 10.07 17.70 0.70
CA ASP A 106 9.20 17.41 1.85
C ASP A 106 9.99 16.94 3.09
N ALA A 107 11.32 17.05 3.10
CA ALA A 107 12.15 16.54 4.19
C ALA A 107 11.73 17.08 5.57
N ALA A 108 11.47 18.38 5.70
CA ALA A 108 11.05 18.99 6.97
C ALA A 108 9.65 18.52 7.41
N LEU A 109 8.71 18.37 6.46
CA LEU A 109 7.37 17.85 6.74
C LEU A 109 7.41 16.38 7.17
N TYR A 110 8.25 15.59 6.50
CA TYR A 110 8.49 14.19 6.84
C TYR A 110 9.05 14.05 8.24
N GLU A 111 10.15 14.74 8.57
CA GLU A 111 10.76 14.67 9.90
C GLU A 111 9.77 15.03 11.02
N ALA A 112 9.00 16.10 10.83
CA ALA A 112 7.97 16.50 11.78
C ALA A 112 6.86 15.43 11.96
N ALA A 113 6.54 14.68 10.90
CA ALA A 113 5.49 13.67 10.92
C ALA A 113 5.98 12.26 11.34
N SER A 114 7.27 11.95 11.19
CA SER A 114 7.83 10.62 11.41
C SER A 114 8.84 10.53 12.56
N GLY A 115 9.27 11.65 13.16
CA GLY A 115 10.34 11.68 14.16
C GLY A 115 10.17 10.71 15.33
N GLN A 116 8.95 10.48 15.79
CA GLN A 116 8.65 9.50 16.85
C GLN A 116 8.98 8.03 16.47
N PHE A 117 9.22 7.75 15.19
CA PHE A 117 9.55 6.43 14.67
C PHE A 117 11.01 6.32 14.22
N ALA A 118 11.88 7.30 14.48
CA ALA A 118 13.25 7.33 13.97
C ALA A 118 14.04 6.03 14.20
N GLY A 119 13.86 5.36 15.35
CA GLY A 119 14.49 4.07 15.65
C GLY A 119 13.95 2.85 14.89
N ARG A 120 12.90 3.03 14.07
CA ARG A 120 12.24 1.98 13.26
C ARG A 120 12.33 2.24 11.76
N LEU A 121 12.76 3.43 11.35
CA LEU A 121 12.78 3.85 9.95
C LEU A 121 14.20 3.80 9.40
N ARG A 122 14.32 3.32 8.16
CA ARG A 122 15.50 3.56 7.33
C ARG A 122 15.54 5.03 6.92
N LYS A 123 16.71 5.49 6.48
CA LYS A 123 16.86 6.81 5.84
C LYS A 123 15.88 6.90 4.67
N ALA A 124 15.05 7.94 4.67
CA ALA A 124 14.11 8.19 3.58
C ALA A 124 14.86 8.45 2.27
N VAL A 125 14.22 8.10 1.16
CA VAL A 125 14.79 8.30 -0.18
C VAL A 125 13.88 9.21 -1.01
N PRO A 126 14.45 10.00 -1.93
CA PRO A 126 13.66 10.80 -2.85
C PRO A 126 12.89 9.88 -3.82
N GLY A 127 11.63 10.22 -4.09
CA GLY A 127 10.84 9.60 -5.14
C GLY A 127 11.11 10.17 -6.52
N GLY A 128 10.53 9.54 -7.54
CA GLY A 128 10.61 9.98 -8.94
C GLY A 128 9.36 10.72 -9.42
N ALA A 129 9.33 11.01 -10.73
CA ALA A 129 8.25 11.78 -11.36
C ALA A 129 6.89 11.09 -11.27
N THR A 130 6.88 9.75 -11.30
CA THR A 130 5.65 8.95 -11.15
C THR A 130 5.65 8.14 -9.86
N ARG A 131 4.47 7.60 -9.52
CA ARG A 131 4.35 6.62 -8.43
C ARG A 131 5.21 5.39 -8.70
N GLN A 132 5.32 4.93 -9.95
CA GLN A 132 6.12 3.76 -10.30
C GLN A 132 7.61 4.03 -10.10
N ASP A 133 8.11 5.19 -10.52
CA ASP A 133 9.50 5.59 -10.30
C ASP A 133 9.82 5.69 -8.80
N SER A 134 8.88 6.24 -8.02
CA SER A 134 9.01 6.31 -6.56
C SER A 134 9.07 4.92 -5.91
N VAL A 135 8.25 3.97 -6.38
CA VAL A 135 8.32 2.58 -5.93
C VAL A 135 9.66 1.96 -6.31
N ARG A 136 10.13 2.15 -7.54
CA ARG A 136 11.42 1.62 -8.01
C ARG A 136 12.58 2.12 -7.14
N ALA A 137 12.68 3.43 -6.93
CA ALA A 137 13.73 4.03 -6.10
C ALA A 137 13.74 3.45 -4.67
N GLY A 138 12.55 3.25 -4.09
CA GLY A 138 12.41 2.61 -2.78
C GLY A 138 12.81 1.13 -2.77
N LEU A 139 12.46 0.37 -3.80
CA LEU A 139 12.86 -1.03 -3.95
C LEU A 139 14.38 -1.15 -4.12
N GLU A 140 15.01 -0.31 -4.93
CA GLU A 140 16.46 -0.28 -5.12
C GLU A 140 17.20 0.08 -3.82
N ALA A 141 16.66 1.03 -3.03
CA ALA A 141 17.22 1.37 -1.73
C ALA A 141 17.11 0.23 -0.68
N LEU A 142 16.22 -0.74 -0.91
CA LEU A 142 16.11 -1.96 -0.11
C LEU A 142 17.04 -3.09 -0.59
N ALA A 143 17.77 -2.94 -1.70
CA ALA A 143 18.55 -4.02 -2.30
C ALA A 143 19.63 -4.58 -1.37
N ALA A 144 20.29 -3.72 -0.60
CA ALA A 144 21.28 -4.15 0.38
C ALA A 144 20.68 -4.96 1.56
N ALA A 145 19.39 -4.75 1.88
CA ALA A 145 18.69 -5.57 2.87
C ALA A 145 18.13 -6.87 2.28
N ALA A 146 17.78 -6.85 0.99
CA ALA A 146 17.17 -7.95 0.26
C ALA A 146 16.11 -8.71 1.09
N PRO A 147 15.05 -8.02 1.56
CA PRO A 147 14.01 -8.68 2.35
C PRO A 147 13.36 -9.79 1.51
N ALA A 148 12.86 -10.85 2.14
CA ALA A 148 12.17 -11.91 1.40
C ALA A 148 10.87 -11.39 0.75
N CYS A 149 10.16 -10.51 1.45
CA CYS A 149 8.92 -9.89 1.01
C CYS A 149 8.92 -8.38 1.23
N VAL A 150 8.19 -7.65 0.39
CA VAL A 150 7.96 -6.21 0.54
C VAL A 150 6.47 -5.89 0.47
N LEU A 151 6.01 -5.01 1.36
CA LEU A 151 4.66 -4.46 1.38
C LEU A 151 4.70 -3.00 0.91
N ILE A 152 4.13 -2.72 -0.26
CA ILE A 152 4.08 -1.38 -0.83
C ILE A 152 2.78 -0.70 -0.42
N HIS A 153 2.86 0.43 0.29
CA HIS A 153 1.70 1.14 0.83
C HIS A 153 1.69 2.62 0.47
N ASP A 154 0.53 3.18 0.12
CA ASP A 154 0.42 4.62 -0.11
C ASP A 154 0.24 5.35 1.24
N ALA A 155 1.08 6.36 1.53
CA ALA A 155 1.02 7.11 2.79
C ALA A 155 -0.32 7.84 3.01
N ALA A 156 -1.04 8.15 1.93
CA ALA A 156 -2.36 8.79 1.96
C ALA A 156 -3.51 7.79 2.26
N ARG A 157 -3.21 6.59 2.77
CA ARG A 157 -4.20 5.57 3.18
C ARG A 157 -4.01 5.20 4.67
N PRO A 158 -4.44 6.07 5.60
CA PRO A 158 -4.09 5.99 7.02
C PRO A 158 -4.88 4.95 7.81
N PHE A 159 -5.83 4.25 7.18
CA PHE A 159 -6.74 3.31 7.84
C PHE A 159 -6.39 1.84 7.55
N VAL A 160 -5.14 1.55 7.19
CA VAL A 160 -4.62 0.18 7.22
C VAL A 160 -4.59 -0.31 8.67
N ASP A 161 -4.86 -1.59 8.90
CA ASP A 161 -4.79 -2.22 10.21
C ASP A 161 -3.85 -3.44 10.23
N ALA A 162 -3.46 -3.87 11.43
CA ALA A 162 -2.56 -5.01 11.61
C ALA A 162 -3.13 -6.33 11.07
N PRO A 163 -4.43 -6.67 11.27
CA PRO A 163 -5.02 -7.86 10.66
C PRO A 163 -4.90 -7.89 9.13
N LEU A 164 -5.14 -6.77 8.45
CA LEU A 164 -4.98 -6.67 7.00
C LEU A 164 -3.53 -6.94 6.58
N ILE A 165 -2.57 -6.30 7.24
CA ILE A 165 -1.14 -6.54 6.99
C ILE A 165 -0.80 -8.02 7.15
N THR A 166 -1.26 -8.65 8.24
CA THR A 166 -1.07 -10.08 8.50
C THR A 166 -1.62 -10.94 7.35
N ARG A 167 -2.86 -10.68 6.89
CA ARG A 167 -3.45 -11.46 5.78
C ARG A 167 -2.66 -11.32 4.48
N VAL A 168 -2.17 -10.11 4.17
CA VAL A 168 -1.32 -9.88 2.99
C VAL A 168 -0.01 -10.66 3.11
N ILE A 169 0.67 -10.61 4.26
CA ILE A 169 1.92 -11.36 4.50
C ILE A 169 1.68 -12.87 4.35
N GLN A 170 0.64 -13.41 4.98
CA GLN A 170 0.30 -14.83 4.93
C GLN A 170 0.04 -15.31 3.50
N SER A 171 -0.60 -14.49 2.67
CA SER A 171 -0.85 -14.84 1.26
C SER A 171 0.44 -14.98 0.44
N LEU A 172 1.52 -14.31 0.84
CA LEU A 172 2.80 -14.44 0.14
C LEU A 172 3.46 -15.80 0.37
N GLU A 173 3.01 -16.60 1.34
CA GLU A 173 3.54 -17.97 1.53
C GLU A 173 3.29 -18.85 0.30
N ALA A 174 2.11 -18.72 -0.32
CA ALA A 174 1.70 -19.52 -1.47
C ALA A 174 1.64 -18.74 -2.79
N HIS A 175 1.79 -17.41 -2.76
CA HIS A 175 1.59 -16.56 -3.94
C HIS A 175 2.75 -15.57 -4.16
N ALA A 176 2.94 -15.16 -5.41
CA ALA A 176 3.99 -14.21 -5.80
C ALA A 176 3.67 -12.77 -5.36
N GLY A 177 2.38 -12.46 -5.22
CA GLY A 177 1.90 -11.19 -4.69
C GLY A 177 0.47 -11.27 -4.17
N ALA A 178 0.07 -10.27 -3.39
CA ALA A 178 -1.28 -10.16 -2.84
C ALA A 178 -1.64 -8.69 -2.59
N LEU A 179 -2.91 -8.33 -2.77
CA LEU A 179 -3.40 -6.98 -2.44
C LEU A 179 -4.87 -6.99 -2.01
N PRO A 180 -5.26 -6.08 -1.13
CA PRO A 180 -6.67 -5.87 -0.82
C PRO A 180 -7.42 -5.26 -2.00
N CYS A 181 -8.67 -5.66 -2.14
CA CYS A 181 -9.56 -5.31 -3.23
C CYS A 181 -10.95 -4.95 -2.67
N LEU A 182 -11.59 -3.95 -3.25
CA LEU A 182 -13.00 -3.60 -2.99
C LEU A 182 -13.80 -3.76 -4.29
N PRO A 183 -15.04 -4.26 -4.25
CA PRO A 183 -15.85 -4.36 -5.46
C PRO A 183 -16.16 -2.97 -6.02
N VAL A 184 -16.30 -2.87 -7.35
CA VAL A 184 -16.76 -1.64 -7.99
C VAL A 184 -18.27 -1.48 -7.76
N THR A 185 -18.67 -0.46 -7.01
CA THR A 185 -20.09 -0.18 -6.69
C THR A 185 -20.71 0.92 -7.53
N ASP A 186 -19.91 1.69 -8.25
CA ASP A 186 -20.39 2.77 -9.12
C ASP A 186 -20.64 2.25 -10.54
N THR A 187 -21.49 2.93 -11.30
CA THR A 187 -21.66 2.64 -12.73
C THR A 187 -20.44 3.14 -13.49
N LEU A 188 -19.75 2.26 -14.21
CA LEU A 188 -18.61 2.63 -15.03
C LEU A 188 -19.04 2.95 -16.46
N LYS A 189 -18.54 4.07 -16.98
CA LYS A 189 -18.72 4.48 -18.37
C LYS A 189 -17.40 4.41 -19.11
N ARG A 190 -17.42 3.86 -20.33
CA ARG A 190 -16.31 3.95 -21.27
C ARG A 190 -16.35 5.32 -21.93
N GLY A 191 -15.20 5.99 -21.99
CA GLY A 191 -15.07 7.30 -22.61
C GLY A 191 -14.06 7.30 -23.76
N SER A 192 -14.31 8.13 -24.76
CA SER A 192 -13.36 8.48 -25.81
C SER A 192 -13.60 9.92 -26.24
N GLN A 193 -12.53 10.71 -26.40
CA GLN A 193 -12.62 12.12 -26.84
C GLN A 193 -13.65 12.96 -26.08
N GLY A 194 -13.71 12.82 -24.75
CA GLY A 194 -14.63 13.56 -23.88
C GLY A 194 -16.09 13.12 -23.95
N ARG A 195 -16.42 12.04 -24.68
CA ARG A 195 -17.78 11.50 -24.82
C ARG A 195 -17.88 10.12 -24.19
N VAL A 196 -19.05 9.81 -23.64
CA VAL A 196 -19.40 8.45 -23.19
C VAL A 196 -19.68 7.58 -24.43
N THR A 197 -18.98 6.46 -24.55
CA THR A 197 -19.11 5.51 -25.66
C THR A 197 -19.75 4.19 -25.27
N GLY A 198 -20.02 3.96 -23.97
CA GLY A 198 -20.71 2.77 -23.50
C GLY A 198 -20.71 2.63 -21.97
N THR A 199 -21.41 1.61 -21.48
CA THR A 199 -21.34 1.18 -20.08
C THR A 199 -20.35 0.02 -19.98
N VAL A 200 -19.50 0.01 -18.97
CA VAL A 200 -18.63 -1.13 -18.65
C VAL A 200 -19.36 -1.98 -17.63
N ASP A 201 -19.51 -3.26 -17.91
CA ASP A 201 -19.97 -4.22 -16.91
C ASP A 201 -18.99 -4.23 -15.75
N ARG A 202 -19.52 -3.94 -14.56
CA ARG A 202 -18.73 -3.83 -13.32
C ARG A 202 -18.66 -5.16 -12.58
N ASP A 203 -19.43 -6.16 -13.01
CA ASP A 203 -19.35 -7.49 -12.45
C ASP A 203 -17.92 -8.00 -12.59
N GLN A 204 -17.37 -8.56 -11.51
CA GLN A 204 -15.98 -8.99 -11.42
C GLN A 204 -14.91 -7.88 -11.51
N LEU A 205 -15.28 -6.60 -11.45
CA LEU A 205 -14.32 -5.50 -11.35
C LEU A 205 -14.07 -5.09 -9.89
N TRP A 206 -12.79 -4.90 -9.59
CA TRP A 206 -12.31 -4.59 -8.25
C TRP A 206 -11.39 -3.38 -8.25
N ARG A 207 -11.49 -2.56 -7.22
CA ARG A 207 -10.61 -1.44 -6.92
C ARG A 207 -9.46 -1.93 -6.05
N ALA A 208 -8.27 -2.00 -6.64
CA ALA A 208 -7.04 -2.27 -5.91
C ALA A 208 -6.80 -1.27 -4.76
N GLN A 209 -6.43 -1.79 -3.60
CA GLN A 209 -6.03 -1.04 -2.42
C GLN A 209 -4.56 -1.34 -2.08
N THR A 210 -4.07 -0.77 -0.98
CA THR A 210 -2.76 -1.05 -0.40
C THR A 210 -2.92 -1.40 1.08
N PRO A 211 -2.00 -2.17 1.71
CA PRO A 211 -0.69 -2.60 1.20
C PRO A 211 -0.76 -3.67 0.10
N GLN A 212 0.12 -3.56 -0.89
CA GLN A 212 0.34 -4.59 -1.91
C GLN A 212 1.61 -5.35 -1.55
N GLY A 213 1.48 -6.63 -1.24
CA GLY A 213 2.60 -7.51 -0.90
C GLY A 213 3.15 -8.23 -2.11
N PHE A 214 4.47 -8.38 -2.16
CA PHE A 214 5.17 -9.15 -3.20
C PHE A 214 6.40 -9.85 -2.66
N ARG A 215 6.83 -10.93 -3.34
CA ARG A 215 8.20 -11.44 -3.24
C ARG A 215 9.16 -10.37 -3.76
N TYR A 216 10.17 -10.02 -2.96
CA TYR A 216 10.99 -8.83 -3.22
C TYR A 216 11.76 -8.91 -4.54
N GLU A 217 12.48 -10.01 -4.79
CA GLU A 217 13.26 -10.17 -6.02
C GLU A 217 12.39 -10.07 -7.28
N ALA A 218 11.19 -10.67 -7.23
CA ALA A 218 10.25 -10.67 -8.34
C ALA A 218 9.71 -9.27 -8.66
N ILE A 219 9.39 -8.45 -7.64
CA ILE A 219 8.89 -7.09 -7.87
C ILE A 219 10.02 -6.11 -8.23
N LEU A 220 11.23 -6.33 -7.73
CA LEU A 220 12.40 -5.56 -8.11
C LEU A 220 12.73 -5.76 -9.59
N ALA A 221 12.59 -6.98 -10.12
CA ALA A 221 12.90 -7.32 -11.51
C ALA A 221 11.78 -7.05 -12.54
N ALA A 222 10.62 -6.56 -12.09
CA ALA A 222 9.41 -6.38 -12.90
C ALA A 222 9.41 -5.14 -13.80
#